data_AF-A0A7J7CNQ0-F1
#
_entry.id   AF-A0A7J7CNQ0-F1
#
_cell.length_a   1.000
_cell.length_b   1.000
_cell.length_c   1.000
_cell.angle_alpha   90.00
_cell.angle_beta   90.00
_cell.angle_gamma   90.00
#
_symmetry.space_group_name_H-M   'P 1'
#
loop_
_entity.id
_entity.type
_entity.pdbx_description
1 polymer ?
#
loop_
_entity_poly.entity_id
_entity_poly.type
_entity_poly.pdbx_seq_one_letter_code
_entity_poly.pdbx_strand_id
1 'polypeptide(L)'
;MMGSWKFLSGVINTAAFPVLCIDYLDKLFPVFESGWPRKLALLISTMLLSFLNYTGLAIVGYVAVLLGIVSLSPFIIMSILAIPKIHPHRWLSLGQKGVKKDWTLFFNTLFWNLNFWDNVSTLAGEVENPQKTFPMALFIAVIFTCVAYLIPLFAVTGAVLVDQSEWETGFHATAAQMIAGKWLKVWIEVGAVLSAIGLFEAQLSSSSYQLLGMADLGILPKFFGLRAKWFNTPWVGILLSTAITLGVSYMNFQDIISSANFLYSLGMLLEFASFLWLRRKLPQLKRPFRVPMKLPGLVIMCLIPSGFLILIIVIATKTVYLVSGLMTVGAIGFYFLMKFCKYKKLFKFNNGEKLDN
;
A
#
# COMPACT_ATOMS: atom_id res chain seq x y z
N MET A 1 12.34 12.26 -9.99
CA MET A 1 12.74 10.90 -9.57
C MET A 1 11.90 10.39 -8.41
N MET A 2 11.99 10.96 -7.19
CA MET A 2 11.20 10.50 -6.03
C MET A 2 9.71 10.31 -6.34
N GLY A 3 9.04 11.36 -6.86
CA GLY A 3 7.63 11.29 -7.22
C GLY A 3 7.31 10.23 -8.30
N SER A 4 8.23 9.94 -9.22
CA SER A 4 8.04 8.90 -10.23
C SER A 4 8.16 7.50 -9.65
N TRP A 5 9.17 7.25 -8.80
CA TRP A 5 9.32 5.96 -8.12
C TRP A 5 8.15 5.67 -7.19
N LYS A 6 7.73 6.65 -6.38
CA LYS A 6 6.59 6.51 -5.48
C LYS A 6 5.28 6.28 -6.22
N PHE A 7 5.07 7.00 -7.33
CA PHE A 7 3.89 6.79 -8.17
C PHE A 7 3.87 5.39 -8.76
N LEU A 8 4.97 4.95 -9.39
CA LEU A 8 5.06 3.62 -9.98
C LEU A 8 4.93 2.52 -8.92
N SER A 9 5.59 2.65 -7.76
CA SER A 9 5.44 1.68 -6.68
C SER A 9 4.00 1.59 -6.18
N GLY A 10 3.32 2.74 -6.02
CA GLY A 10 1.92 2.79 -5.59
C GLY A 10 0.99 2.11 -6.59
N VAL A 11 1.15 2.39 -7.89
CA VAL A 11 0.26 1.85 -8.93
C VAL A 11 0.51 0.36 -9.22
N ILE A 12 1.76 -0.11 -9.15
CA ILE A 12 2.08 -1.54 -9.17
C ILE A 12 1.44 -2.22 -7.95
N ASN A 13 1.58 -1.62 -6.76
CA ASN A 13 0.95 -2.14 -5.55
C ASN A 13 -0.57 -2.24 -5.69
N THR A 14 -1.21 -1.24 -6.31
CA THR A 14 -2.65 -1.28 -6.61
C THR A 14 -3.05 -2.53 -7.40
N ALA A 15 -2.18 -3.04 -8.29
CA ALA A 15 -2.46 -4.23 -9.09
C ALA A 15 -2.54 -5.52 -8.26
N ALA A 16 -1.98 -5.54 -7.05
CA ALA A 16 -2.05 -6.68 -6.15
C ALA A 16 -3.45 -6.89 -5.56
N PHE A 17 -4.24 -5.82 -5.37
CA PHE A 17 -5.54 -5.92 -4.69
C PHE A 17 -6.65 -6.58 -5.51
N PRO A 18 -6.83 -6.31 -6.83
CA PRO A 18 -7.80 -7.04 -7.65
C PRO A 18 -7.43 -8.53 -7.77
N VAL A 19 -6.13 -8.83 -7.82
CA VAL A 19 -5.62 -10.21 -7.80
C VAL A 19 -6.02 -10.89 -6.49
N LEU A 20 -5.79 -10.25 -5.34
CA LEU A 20 -6.22 -10.78 -4.03
C LEU A 20 -7.73 -10.96 -3.92
N CYS A 21 -8.53 -9.99 -4.38
CA CYS A 21 -9.98 -10.12 -4.40
C CYS A 21 -10.40 -11.39 -5.13
N ILE A 22 -9.80 -11.67 -6.28
CA ILE A 22 -10.13 -12.83 -7.10
C ILE A 22 -9.59 -14.12 -6.49
N ASP A 23 -8.41 -14.11 -5.88
CA ASP A 23 -7.87 -15.27 -5.16
C ASP A 23 -8.75 -15.65 -3.96
N TYR A 24 -9.33 -14.68 -3.26
CA TYR A 24 -10.31 -14.97 -2.21
C TYR A 24 -11.66 -15.42 -2.77
N LEU A 25 -12.11 -14.87 -3.90
CA LEU A 25 -13.33 -15.32 -4.58
C LEU A 25 -13.19 -16.73 -5.16
N ASP A 26 -12.00 -17.12 -5.61
CA ASP A 26 -11.70 -18.46 -6.13
C ASP A 26 -11.94 -19.53 -5.06
N LYS A 27 -11.59 -19.24 -3.80
CA LYS A 27 -11.89 -20.11 -2.65
C LYS A 27 -13.38 -20.36 -2.44
N LEU A 28 -14.24 -19.45 -2.91
CA LEU A 28 -15.70 -19.56 -2.83
C LEU A 28 -16.30 -20.12 -4.13
N PHE A 29 -15.71 -19.78 -5.27
CA PHE A 29 -16.18 -20.09 -6.62
C PHE A 29 -15.02 -20.53 -7.51
N PRO A 30 -14.83 -21.85 -7.74
CA PRO A 30 -13.70 -22.41 -8.51
C PRO A 30 -13.61 -21.98 -9.98
N VAL A 31 -14.56 -21.19 -10.47
CA VAL A 31 -14.58 -20.65 -11.84
C VAL A 31 -13.43 -19.66 -12.07
N PHE A 32 -12.81 -19.14 -11.01
CA PHE A 32 -11.75 -18.12 -11.08
C PHE A 32 -10.33 -18.67 -10.99
N GLU A 33 -10.16 -20.00 -10.95
CA GLU A 33 -8.86 -20.66 -10.81
C GLU A 33 -7.92 -20.29 -11.97
N SER A 34 -8.41 -20.32 -13.22
CA SER A 34 -7.57 -20.02 -14.38
C SER A 34 -8.34 -19.59 -15.63
N GLY A 35 -7.59 -19.23 -16.68
CA GLY A 35 -8.14 -18.98 -18.02
C GLY A 35 -8.80 -17.62 -18.22
N TRP A 36 -9.75 -17.58 -19.17
CA TRP A 36 -10.49 -16.37 -19.53
C TRP A 36 -11.40 -15.82 -18.43
N PRO A 37 -12.10 -16.63 -17.62
CA PRO A 37 -12.96 -16.12 -16.55
C PRO A 37 -12.17 -15.30 -15.53
N ARG A 38 -10.98 -15.76 -15.12
CA ARG A 38 -10.08 -15.02 -14.22
C ARG A 38 -9.64 -13.68 -14.82
N LYS A 39 -9.21 -13.69 -16.08
CA LYS A 39 -8.78 -12.46 -16.79
C LYS A 39 -9.90 -11.44 -16.94
N LEU A 40 -11.11 -11.91 -17.22
CA LEU A 40 -12.29 -11.06 -17.33
C LEU A 40 -12.72 -10.51 -15.97
N ALA A 41 -12.67 -11.33 -14.92
CA ALA A 41 -12.93 -10.89 -13.56
C ALA A 41 -11.92 -9.82 -13.12
N LEU A 42 -10.63 -9.97 -13.43
CA LEU A 42 -9.59 -8.96 -13.16
C LEU A 42 -9.90 -7.64 -13.85
N LEU A 43 -10.23 -7.69 -15.14
CA LEU A 43 -10.57 -6.52 -15.93
C LEU A 43 -11.81 -5.80 -15.37
N ILE A 44 -12.91 -6.54 -15.19
CA ILE A 44 -14.19 -5.99 -14.72
C ILE A 44 -14.04 -5.43 -13.30
N SER A 45 -13.45 -6.18 -12.38
CA SER A 45 -13.26 -5.72 -10.99
C SER A 45 -12.41 -4.47 -10.94
N THR A 46 -11.28 -4.43 -11.64
CA THR A 46 -10.41 -3.24 -11.69
C THR A 46 -11.15 -2.04 -12.27
N MET A 47 -11.92 -2.21 -13.36
CA MET A 47 -12.70 -1.12 -13.95
C MET A 47 -13.81 -0.61 -13.01
N LEU A 48 -14.53 -1.52 -12.33
CA LEU A 48 -15.58 -1.18 -11.38
C LEU A 48 -15.02 -0.42 -10.17
N LEU A 49 -13.93 -0.92 -9.58
CA LEU A 49 -13.27 -0.27 -8.46
C LEU A 49 -12.71 1.09 -8.87
N SER A 50 -12.01 1.16 -10.01
CA SER A 50 -11.55 2.45 -10.53
C SER A 50 -12.67 3.46 -10.75
N PHE A 51 -13.86 3.01 -11.16
CA PHE A 51 -15.03 3.88 -11.26
C PHE A 51 -15.54 4.37 -9.90
N LEU A 52 -15.48 3.56 -8.84
CA LEU A 52 -15.81 4.02 -7.49
C LEU A 52 -14.89 5.17 -7.05
N ASN A 53 -13.61 5.12 -7.43
CA ASN A 53 -12.67 6.22 -7.13
C ASN A 53 -13.07 7.56 -7.78
N TYR A 54 -13.86 7.54 -8.86
CA TYR A 54 -14.39 8.77 -9.46
C TYR A 54 -15.44 9.45 -8.60
N THR A 55 -16.14 8.73 -7.72
CA THR A 55 -17.32 9.21 -6.97
C THR A 55 -17.00 10.21 -5.85
N GLY A 56 -15.72 10.54 -5.64
CA GLY A 56 -15.30 11.59 -4.71
C GLY A 56 -14.53 11.06 -3.50
N LEU A 57 -13.48 11.78 -3.12
CA LEU A 57 -12.55 11.36 -2.07
C LEU A 57 -13.24 11.18 -0.70
N ALA A 58 -14.22 12.01 -0.36
CA ALA A 58 -14.97 11.90 0.90
C ALA A 58 -15.79 10.61 0.96
N ILE A 59 -16.47 10.24 -0.14
CA ILE A 59 -17.25 9.00 -0.22
C ILE A 59 -16.33 7.79 -0.08
N VAL A 60 -15.21 7.80 -0.82
CA VAL A 60 -14.16 6.77 -0.71
C VAL A 60 -13.66 6.64 0.73
N GLY A 61 -13.43 7.77 1.41
CA GLY A 61 -13.02 7.79 2.82
C GLY A 61 -14.04 7.14 3.76
N TYR A 62 -15.32 7.53 3.70
CA TYR A 62 -16.36 6.95 4.55
C TYR A 62 -16.58 5.46 4.27
N VAL A 63 -16.58 5.07 2.99
CA VAL A 63 -16.68 3.66 2.60
C VAL A 63 -15.48 2.87 3.12
N ALA A 64 -14.25 3.39 3.02
CA ALA A 64 -13.06 2.72 3.54
C ALA A 64 -13.12 2.47 5.06
N VAL A 65 -13.63 3.44 5.84
CA VAL A 65 -13.86 3.26 7.29
C VAL A 65 -14.89 2.16 7.53
N LEU A 66 -16.02 2.17 6.82
CA LEU A 66 -17.05 1.14 6.94
C LEU A 66 -16.49 -0.26 6.60
N LEU A 67 -15.77 -0.37 5.48
CA LEU A 67 -15.13 -1.61 5.05
C LEU A 67 -14.13 -2.10 6.09
N GLY A 68 -13.35 -1.20 6.69
CA GLY A 68 -12.41 -1.52 7.78
C GLY A 68 -13.11 -2.03 9.03
N ILE A 69 -14.22 -1.42 9.45
CA ILE A 69 -15.01 -1.88 10.60
C ILE A 69 -15.56 -3.29 10.32
N VAL A 70 -16.17 -3.49 9.15
CA VAL A 70 -16.77 -4.77 8.77
C VAL A 70 -15.71 -5.87 8.64
N SER A 71 -14.55 -5.57 8.04
CA SER A 71 -13.47 -6.54 7.83
C SER A 71 -12.72 -6.91 9.11
N LEU A 72 -12.60 -5.98 10.07
CA LEU A 72 -11.92 -6.23 11.35
C LEU A 72 -12.83 -6.86 12.41
N SER A 73 -14.15 -6.58 12.37
CA SER A 73 -15.11 -7.14 13.33
C SER A 73 -15.04 -8.68 13.51
N PRO A 74 -14.91 -9.53 12.46
CA PRO A 74 -14.81 -10.97 12.67
C PRO A 74 -13.52 -11.39 13.38
N PHE A 75 -12.43 -10.63 13.24
CA PHE A 75 -11.19 -10.92 13.98
C PHE A 75 -11.34 -10.59 15.47
N ILE A 76 -12.06 -9.52 15.81
CA ILE A 76 -12.37 -9.21 17.22
C ILE A 76 -13.21 -10.33 17.83
N ILE A 77 -14.26 -10.76 17.14
CA ILE A 77 -15.12 -11.86 17.58
C ILE A 77 -14.34 -13.17 17.70
N MET A 78 -13.52 -13.50 16.68
CA MET A 78 -12.62 -14.66 16.71
C MET A 78 -11.72 -14.64 17.94
N SER A 79 -11.10 -13.51 18.24
CA SER A 79 -10.20 -13.36 19.38
C SER A 79 -10.91 -13.51 20.71
N ILE A 80 -12.13 -12.99 20.87
CA ILE A 80 -12.94 -13.18 22.09
C ILE A 80 -13.33 -14.65 22.26
N LEU A 81 -13.82 -15.30 21.20
CA LEU A 81 -14.22 -16.71 21.23
C LEU A 81 -13.04 -17.67 21.39
N ALA A 82 -11.83 -17.23 21.05
CA ALA A 82 -10.61 -17.99 21.27
C ALA A 82 -10.20 -18.05 22.75
N ILE A 83 -10.55 -17.05 23.57
CA ILE A 83 -10.07 -16.91 24.96
C ILE A 83 -10.17 -18.22 25.78
N PRO A 84 -11.31 -18.94 25.81
CA PRO A 84 -11.44 -20.17 26.60
C PRO A 84 -10.57 -21.33 26.09
N LYS A 85 -10.12 -21.27 24.83
CA LYS A 85 -9.32 -22.29 24.15
C LYS A 85 -7.82 -21.97 24.16
N ILE A 86 -7.42 -20.79 24.64
CA ILE A 86 -6.02 -20.37 24.63
C ILE A 86 -5.23 -21.18 25.65
N HIS A 87 -4.15 -21.80 25.17
CA HIS A 87 -3.15 -22.44 26.00
C HIS A 87 -1.83 -21.67 25.92
N PRO A 88 -1.48 -20.83 26.93
CA PRO A 88 -0.33 -19.92 26.85
C PRO A 88 1.02 -20.60 26.59
N HIS A 89 1.19 -21.87 26.98
CA HIS A 89 2.42 -22.63 26.71
C HIS A 89 2.73 -22.75 25.21
N ARG A 90 1.72 -22.66 24.33
CA ARG A 90 1.89 -22.74 22.88
C ARG A 90 2.65 -21.54 22.31
N TRP A 91 2.60 -20.38 22.95
CA TRP A 91 3.35 -19.20 22.53
C TRP A 91 4.87 -19.33 22.71
N LEU A 92 5.32 -20.31 23.49
CA LEU A 92 6.74 -20.63 23.65
C LEU A 92 7.28 -21.54 22.54
N SER A 93 6.42 -22.02 21.64
CA SER A 93 6.83 -22.88 20.53
C SER A 93 7.73 -22.12 19.55
N LEU A 94 8.95 -22.60 19.35
CA LEU A 94 9.91 -22.07 18.36
C LEU A 94 9.65 -22.60 16.94
N GLY A 95 8.55 -23.32 16.76
CA GLY A 95 8.12 -23.90 15.50
C GLY A 95 8.44 -25.38 15.33
N GLN A 96 7.86 -25.97 14.29
CA GLN A 96 8.04 -27.39 13.96
C GLN A 96 9.48 -27.63 13.46
N LYS A 97 10.10 -28.71 13.96
CA LYS A 97 11.44 -29.13 13.50
C LYS A 97 11.33 -29.65 12.06
N GLY A 98 12.26 -29.23 11.19
CA GLY A 98 12.35 -29.70 9.80
C GLY A 98 11.65 -28.82 8.76
N VAL A 99 10.88 -27.80 9.17
CA VAL A 99 10.25 -26.84 8.25
C VAL A 99 11.29 -25.82 7.77
N LYS A 100 11.47 -25.70 6.45
CA LYS A 100 12.40 -24.75 5.84
C LYS A 100 11.86 -23.33 6.02
N LYS A 101 12.67 -22.46 6.64
CA LYS A 101 12.33 -21.05 6.83
C LYS A 101 12.67 -20.24 5.58
N ASP A 102 11.65 -19.78 4.85
CA ASP A 102 11.85 -18.84 3.75
C ASP A 102 11.91 -17.40 4.27
N TRP A 103 13.12 -16.98 4.66
CA TRP A 103 13.36 -15.62 5.14
C TRP A 103 13.09 -14.56 4.08
N THR A 104 13.27 -14.88 2.80
CA THR A 104 13.05 -13.93 1.70
C THR A 104 11.57 -13.60 1.59
N LEU A 105 10.72 -14.64 1.57
CA LEU A 105 9.27 -14.48 1.57
C LEU A 105 8.80 -13.76 2.84
N PHE A 106 9.33 -14.13 4.00
CA PHE A 106 8.98 -13.51 5.28
C PHE A 106 9.25 -12.00 5.27
N PHE A 107 10.49 -11.57 4.98
CA PHE A 107 10.83 -10.15 5.01
C PHE A 107 10.08 -9.35 3.94
N ASN A 108 9.90 -9.91 2.74
CA ASN A 108 9.19 -9.23 1.66
C ASN A 108 7.70 -9.05 1.99
N THR A 109 7.05 -10.09 2.52
CA THR A 109 5.64 -10.04 2.93
C THR A 109 5.45 -9.11 4.13
N LEU A 110 6.34 -9.18 5.13
CA LEU A 110 6.30 -8.29 6.30
C LEU A 110 6.47 -6.83 5.88
N PHE A 111 7.43 -6.56 4.98
CA PHE A 111 7.66 -5.23 4.44
C PHE A 111 6.41 -4.75 3.69
N TRP A 112 5.87 -5.54 2.76
CA TRP A 112 4.67 -5.18 2.01
C TRP A 112 3.48 -4.80 2.92
N ASN A 113 3.21 -5.60 3.95
CA ASN A 113 2.11 -5.39 4.89
C ASN A 113 2.23 -4.12 5.75
N LEU A 114 3.46 -3.60 5.94
CA LEU A 114 3.74 -2.50 6.87
C LEU A 114 4.27 -1.23 6.20
N ASN A 115 4.26 -1.15 4.87
CA ASN A 115 4.73 0.02 4.13
C ASN A 115 3.63 0.96 3.65
N PHE A 116 4.04 1.97 2.87
CA PHE A 116 3.18 2.92 2.18
C PHE A 116 2.50 3.93 3.12
N TRP A 117 3.04 4.14 4.32
CA TRP A 117 2.53 5.14 5.27
C TRP A 117 2.63 6.58 4.75
N ASP A 118 3.60 6.88 3.89
CA ASP A 118 3.77 8.21 3.28
C ASP A 118 2.73 8.52 2.20
N ASN A 119 2.01 7.52 1.68
CA ASN A 119 0.94 7.73 0.69
C ASN A 119 -0.15 8.67 1.22
N VAL A 120 -0.46 8.61 2.51
CA VAL A 120 -1.45 9.50 3.15
C VAL A 120 -1.03 10.98 3.01
N SER A 121 0.27 11.29 2.92
CA SER A 121 0.76 12.65 2.69
C SER A 121 0.38 13.24 1.33
N THR A 122 0.14 12.39 0.32
CA THR A 122 -0.31 12.83 -1.02
C THR A 122 -1.69 13.47 -0.99
N LEU A 123 -2.48 13.18 0.05
CA LEU A 123 -3.82 13.70 0.28
C LEU A 123 -3.82 14.88 1.28
N ALA A 124 -2.65 15.36 1.70
CA ALA A 124 -2.56 16.35 2.77
C ALA A 124 -3.23 17.69 2.46
N GLY A 125 -3.34 18.06 1.19
CA GLY A 125 -4.09 19.25 0.76
C GLY A 125 -5.60 19.12 0.93
N GLU A 126 -6.13 17.91 1.10
CA GLU A 126 -7.56 17.62 1.21
C GLU A 126 -7.99 17.36 2.67
N VAL A 127 -7.07 17.47 3.62
CA VAL A 127 -7.33 17.22 5.05
C VAL A 127 -7.53 18.53 5.79
N GLU A 128 -8.57 18.58 6.63
CA GLU A 128 -8.79 19.71 7.53
C GLU A 128 -7.70 19.81 8.61
N ASN A 129 -7.08 20.98 8.72
CA ASN A 129 -6.01 21.28 9.67
C ASN A 129 -4.91 20.20 9.70
N PRO A 130 -4.18 20.00 8.57
CA PRO A 130 -3.30 18.87 8.41
C PRO A 130 -2.16 18.85 9.43
N GLN A 131 -1.77 20.01 9.97
CA GLN A 131 -0.69 20.12 10.96
C GLN A 131 -0.98 19.39 12.28
N LYS A 132 -2.25 19.27 12.67
CA LYS A 132 -2.68 18.57 13.89
C LYS A 132 -3.26 17.20 13.58
N THR A 133 -4.10 17.12 12.54
CA THR A 133 -4.82 15.90 12.17
C THR A 133 -3.88 14.81 11.69
N PHE A 134 -2.85 15.13 10.88
CA PHE A 134 -1.93 14.12 10.36
C PHE A 134 -1.14 13.39 11.44
N PRO A 135 -0.39 14.08 12.34
CA PRO A 135 0.41 13.37 13.34
C PRO A 135 -0.45 12.52 14.27
N MET A 136 -1.63 13.03 14.66
CA MET A 136 -2.56 12.30 15.53
C MET A 136 -3.13 11.06 14.84
N ALA A 137 -3.58 11.19 13.59
CA ALA A 137 -4.11 10.07 12.81
C ALA A 137 -3.06 8.98 12.59
N LEU A 138 -1.82 9.35 12.23
CA LEU A 138 -0.72 8.40 12.05
C LEU A 138 -0.39 7.67 13.36
N PHE A 139 -0.34 8.38 14.49
CA PHE A 139 -0.07 7.76 15.79
C PHE A 139 -1.14 6.74 16.18
N ILE A 140 -2.43 7.12 16.04
CA ILE A 140 -3.56 6.21 16.31
C ILE A 140 -3.52 5.02 15.36
N ALA A 141 -3.26 5.24 14.08
CA ALA A 141 -3.15 4.18 13.08
C ALA A 141 -2.03 3.19 13.41
N VAL A 142 -0.87 3.63 13.89
CA VAL A 142 0.22 2.72 14.32
C VAL A 142 -0.24 1.83 15.48
N ILE A 143 -0.83 2.41 16.52
CA ILE A 143 -1.33 1.63 17.67
C ILE A 143 -2.39 0.62 17.20
N PHE A 144 -3.34 1.10 16.40
CA PHE A 144 -4.42 0.28 15.88
C PHE A 144 -3.90 -0.88 15.03
N THR A 145 -2.95 -0.63 14.12
CA THR A 145 -2.28 -1.67 13.33
C THR A 145 -1.58 -2.69 14.22
N CYS A 146 -0.79 -2.26 15.21
CA CYS A 146 -0.13 -3.19 16.14
C CYS A 146 -1.14 -4.11 16.84
N VAL A 147 -2.24 -3.55 17.34
CA VAL A 147 -3.29 -4.30 18.02
C VAL A 147 -4.01 -5.25 17.05
N ALA A 148 -4.36 -4.77 15.85
CA ALA A 148 -5.07 -5.55 14.83
C ALA A 148 -4.26 -6.72 14.28
N TYR A 149 -2.92 -6.64 14.28
CA TYR A 149 -2.05 -7.77 13.92
C TYR A 149 -1.83 -8.72 15.11
N LEU A 150 -1.49 -8.18 16.29
CA LEU A 150 -1.06 -9.01 17.42
C LEU A 150 -2.22 -9.77 18.08
N ILE A 151 -3.39 -9.15 18.26
CA ILE A 151 -4.52 -9.79 18.96
C ILE A 151 -5.02 -11.05 18.21
N PRO A 152 -5.31 -10.99 16.89
CA PRO A 152 -5.73 -12.18 16.16
C PRO A 152 -4.63 -13.23 16.04
N LEU A 153 -3.37 -12.82 15.93
CA LEU A 153 -2.23 -13.73 15.90
C LEU A 153 -2.10 -14.52 17.20
N PHE A 154 -2.15 -13.84 18.36
CA PHE A 154 -2.10 -14.50 19.67
C PHE A 154 -3.31 -15.40 19.92
N ALA A 155 -4.50 -14.98 19.48
CA ALA A 155 -5.70 -15.79 19.56
C ALA A 155 -5.57 -17.09 18.78
N VAL A 156 -5.15 -17.03 17.51
CA VAL A 156 -4.99 -18.23 16.66
C VAL A 156 -3.89 -19.15 17.19
N THR A 157 -2.69 -18.61 17.43
CA THR A 157 -1.53 -19.40 17.88
C THR A 157 -1.70 -19.96 19.28
N GLY A 158 -2.50 -19.32 20.13
CA GLY A 158 -2.86 -19.81 21.46
C GLY A 158 -3.97 -20.86 21.45
N ALA A 159 -5.00 -20.68 20.61
CA ALA A 159 -6.19 -21.52 20.62
C ALA A 159 -6.10 -22.78 19.74
N VAL A 160 -5.35 -22.73 18.63
CA VAL A 160 -5.30 -23.79 17.62
C VAL A 160 -3.91 -24.44 17.59
N LEU A 161 -3.86 -25.77 17.44
CA LEU A 161 -2.64 -26.48 17.09
C LEU A 161 -2.36 -26.22 15.61
N VAL A 162 -1.39 -25.35 15.34
CA VAL A 162 -1.04 -24.93 13.99
C VAL A 162 0.03 -25.87 13.43
N ASP A 163 -0.31 -26.59 12.36
CA ASP A 163 0.71 -27.16 11.49
C ASP A 163 1.31 -26.03 10.63
N GLN A 164 2.64 -25.89 10.63
CA GLN A 164 3.28 -24.83 9.86
C GLN A 164 3.17 -25.02 8.36
N SER A 165 2.99 -26.27 7.91
CA SER A 165 2.77 -26.56 6.49
C SER A 165 1.41 -26.08 6.00
N GLU A 166 0.43 -25.90 6.89
CA GLU A 166 -0.89 -25.35 6.58
C GLU A 166 -0.95 -23.82 6.72
N TRP A 167 0.10 -23.18 7.25
CA TRP A 167 0.12 -21.73 7.45
C TRP A 167 0.39 -20.99 6.13
N GLU A 168 -0.67 -20.89 5.32
CA GLU A 168 -0.68 -20.21 4.04
C GLU A 168 -1.62 -18.99 4.03
N THR A 169 -1.67 -18.29 2.89
CA THR A 169 -2.55 -17.12 2.69
C THR A 169 -4.00 -17.47 2.99
N GLY A 170 -4.60 -16.77 3.95
CA GLY A 170 -5.98 -16.97 4.38
C GLY A 170 -6.17 -18.01 5.49
N PHE A 171 -5.10 -18.56 6.08
CA PHE A 171 -5.20 -19.53 7.17
C PHE A 171 -6.03 -19.05 8.38
N HIS A 172 -6.06 -17.74 8.64
CA HIS A 172 -6.92 -17.16 9.70
C HIS A 172 -8.40 -17.54 9.54
N ALA A 173 -8.91 -17.69 8.31
CA ALA A 173 -10.28 -18.12 8.07
C ALA A 173 -10.48 -19.59 8.46
N THR A 174 -9.50 -20.44 8.17
CA THR A 174 -9.47 -21.86 8.61
C THR A 174 -9.38 -21.96 10.13
N ALA A 175 -8.50 -21.17 10.77
CA ALA A 175 -8.40 -21.12 12.22
C ALA A 175 -9.72 -20.65 12.87
N ALA A 176 -10.40 -19.66 12.29
CA ALA A 176 -11.72 -19.23 12.73
C ALA A 176 -12.77 -20.35 12.64
N GLN A 177 -12.71 -21.18 11.60
CA GLN A 177 -13.58 -22.36 11.49
C GLN A 177 -13.35 -23.32 12.67
N MET A 178 -12.09 -23.56 13.04
CA MET A 178 -11.73 -24.42 14.17
C MET A 178 -12.13 -23.82 15.53
N ILE A 179 -12.09 -22.48 15.64
CA ILE A 179 -12.43 -21.76 16.88
C ILE A 179 -13.94 -21.66 17.07
N ALA A 180 -14.71 -21.24 16.07
CA ALA A 180 -16.12 -20.87 16.25
C ALA A 180 -17.09 -21.49 15.21
N GLY A 181 -16.58 -22.12 14.16
CA GLY A 181 -17.37 -22.77 13.12
C GLY A 181 -17.40 -22.04 11.77
N LYS A 182 -18.08 -22.64 10.80
CA LYS A 182 -18.06 -22.23 9.37
C LYS A 182 -18.55 -20.80 9.13
N TRP A 183 -19.50 -20.30 9.92
CA TRP A 183 -20.02 -18.94 9.77
C TRP A 183 -18.93 -17.87 9.94
N LEU A 184 -18.00 -18.06 10.89
CA LEU A 184 -16.93 -17.11 11.13
C LEU A 184 -15.85 -17.17 10.06
N LYS A 185 -15.59 -18.37 9.51
CA LYS A 185 -14.74 -18.54 8.32
C LYS A 185 -15.24 -17.71 7.15
N VAL A 186 -16.51 -17.88 6.78
CA VAL A 186 -17.12 -17.16 5.66
C VAL A 186 -17.07 -15.65 5.92
N TRP A 187 -17.31 -15.21 7.16
CA TRP A 187 -17.20 -13.78 7.48
C TRP A 187 -15.77 -13.25 7.34
N ILE A 188 -14.73 -13.97 7.77
CA ILE A 188 -13.34 -13.56 7.55
C ILE A 188 -12.99 -13.53 6.05
N GLU A 189 -13.44 -14.52 5.27
CA GLU A 189 -13.20 -14.56 3.81
C GLU A 189 -13.86 -13.37 3.10
N VAL A 190 -15.13 -13.08 3.41
CA VAL A 190 -15.82 -11.89 2.90
C VAL A 190 -15.13 -10.61 3.37
N GLY A 191 -14.72 -10.54 4.64
CA GLY A 191 -13.98 -9.42 5.21
C GLY A 191 -12.64 -9.18 4.49
N ALA A 192 -11.94 -10.23 4.08
CA ALA A 192 -10.70 -10.13 3.32
C ALA A 192 -10.92 -9.50 1.94
N VAL A 193 -11.99 -9.89 1.22
CA VAL A 193 -12.37 -9.26 -0.05
C VAL A 193 -12.73 -7.79 0.15
N LEU A 194 -13.56 -7.47 1.15
CA LEU A 194 -13.93 -6.09 1.47
C LEU A 194 -12.72 -5.23 1.86
N SER A 195 -11.76 -5.79 2.59
CA SER A 195 -10.51 -5.12 2.93
C SER A 195 -9.65 -4.85 1.69
N ALA A 196 -9.55 -5.80 0.76
CA ALA A 196 -8.80 -5.61 -0.48
C ALA A 196 -9.42 -4.52 -1.37
N ILE A 197 -10.76 -4.43 -1.42
CA ILE A 197 -11.49 -3.33 -2.07
C ILE A 197 -11.11 -1.99 -1.42
N GLY A 198 -11.17 -1.88 -0.09
CA GLY A 198 -10.83 -0.64 0.60
C GLY A 198 -9.37 -0.20 0.37
N LEU A 199 -8.44 -1.17 0.37
CA LEU A 199 -7.02 -0.91 0.07
C LEU A 199 -6.80 -0.46 -1.38
N PHE A 200 -7.51 -1.05 -2.34
CA PHE A 200 -7.48 -0.61 -3.74
C PHE A 200 -7.91 0.84 -3.86
N GLU A 201 -9.06 1.21 -3.28
CA GLU A 201 -9.59 2.57 -3.36
C GLU A 201 -8.63 3.59 -2.73
N ALA A 202 -8.12 3.30 -1.53
CA ALA A 202 -7.18 4.18 -0.84
C ALA A 202 -5.87 4.37 -1.64
N GLN A 203 -5.33 3.28 -2.18
CA GLN A 203 -4.08 3.30 -2.94
C GLN A 203 -4.24 4.02 -4.28
N LEU A 204 -5.34 3.75 -5.02
CA LEU A 204 -5.64 4.39 -6.28
C LEU A 204 -5.88 5.89 -6.11
N SER A 205 -6.58 6.30 -5.04
CA SER A 205 -6.73 7.71 -4.70
C SER A 205 -5.37 8.35 -4.44
N SER A 206 -4.52 7.76 -3.60
CA SER A 206 -3.19 8.31 -3.33
C SER A 206 -2.35 8.48 -4.61
N SER A 207 -2.29 7.47 -5.48
CA SER A 207 -1.55 7.55 -6.76
C SER A 207 -2.10 8.65 -7.68
N SER A 208 -3.42 8.83 -7.72
CA SER A 208 -4.07 9.84 -8.55
C SER A 208 -3.80 11.26 -8.06
N TYR A 209 -3.88 11.48 -6.73
CA TYR A 209 -3.58 12.77 -6.11
C TYR A 209 -2.08 13.10 -6.13
N GLN A 210 -1.21 12.10 -6.15
CA GLN A 210 0.21 12.32 -6.35
C GLN A 210 0.52 12.91 -7.75
N LEU A 211 -0.14 12.42 -8.81
CA LEU A 211 0.03 12.99 -10.15
C LEU A 211 -0.51 14.42 -10.24
N LEU A 212 -1.65 14.68 -9.59
CA LEU A 212 -2.21 16.02 -9.45
C LEU A 212 -1.20 16.97 -8.77
N GLY A 213 -0.63 16.58 -7.63
CA GLY A 213 0.40 17.38 -6.95
C GLY A 213 1.66 17.60 -7.80
N MET A 214 2.08 16.61 -8.59
CA MET A 214 3.18 16.78 -9.55
C MET A 214 2.84 17.76 -10.68
N ALA A 215 1.58 17.81 -11.13
CA ALA A 215 1.11 18.78 -12.11
C ALA A 215 1.05 20.20 -11.52
N ASP A 216 0.60 20.33 -10.27
CA ASP A 216 0.54 21.60 -9.54
C ASP A 216 1.93 22.21 -9.33
N LEU A 217 2.92 21.37 -9.02
CA LEU A 217 4.34 21.75 -8.94
C LEU A 217 4.99 22.05 -10.31
N GLY A 218 4.25 21.91 -11.41
CA GLY A 218 4.76 22.16 -12.76
C GLY A 218 5.82 21.15 -13.24
N ILE A 219 5.84 19.96 -12.64
CA ILE A 219 6.65 18.80 -13.05
C ILE A 219 5.96 18.09 -14.22
N LEU A 220 4.63 17.97 -14.16
CA LEU A 220 3.79 17.43 -15.22
C LEU A 220 2.99 18.54 -15.93
N PRO A 221 2.53 18.30 -17.18
CA PRO A 221 1.61 19.20 -17.87
C PRO A 221 0.34 19.47 -17.06
N LYS A 222 -0.26 20.66 -17.23
CA LYS A 222 -1.52 21.06 -16.56
C LYS A 222 -2.67 20.07 -16.79
N PHE A 223 -2.64 19.32 -17.89
CA PHE A 223 -3.60 18.25 -18.18
C PHE A 223 -3.70 17.22 -17.05
N PHE A 224 -2.60 16.86 -16.40
CA PHE A 224 -2.60 15.92 -15.26
C PHE A 224 -3.23 16.51 -13.99
N GLY A 225 -3.41 17.83 -13.93
CA GLY A 225 -4.08 18.54 -12.84
C GLY A 225 -5.58 18.75 -13.06
N LEU A 226 -6.17 18.20 -14.13
CA LEU A 226 -7.60 18.35 -14.40
C LEU A 226 -8.43 17.56 -13.40
N ARG A 227 -9.40 18.24 -12.79
CA ARG A 227 -10.37 17.65 -11.87
C ARG A 227 -11.73 17.44 -12.56
N ALA A 228 -12.43 16.38 -12.22
CA ALA A 228 -13.76 16.07 -12.73
C ALA A 228 -14.80 17.08 -12.21
N LYS A 229 -15.71 17.53 -13.07
CA LYS A 229 -16.67 18.61 -12.74
C LYS A 229 -17.60 18.29 -11.57
N TRP A 230 -18.01 17.04 -11.44
CA TRP A 230 -19.04 16.63 -10.47
C TRP A 230 -18.45 16.35 -9.08
N PHE A 231 -17.33 15.62 -9.02
CA PHE A 231 -16.76 15.11 -7.77
C PHE A 231 -15.40 15.74 -7.40
N ASN A 232 -14.90 16.67 -8.21
CA ASN A 232 -13.61 17.36 -8.00
C ASN A 232 -12.40 16.41 -7.87
N THR A 233 -12.48 15.24 -8.52
CA THR A 233 -11.46 14.17 -8.48
C THR A 233 -10.47 14.26 -9.65
N PRO A 234 -9.18 13.90 -9.46
CA PRO A 234 -8.16 13.97 -10.51
C PRO A 234 -8.30 12.81 -11.52
N TRP A 235 -9.23 12.93 -12.48
CA TRP A 235 -9.61 11.85 -13.39
C TRP A 235 -8.47 11.34 -14.29
N VAL A 236 -7.56 12.22 -14.72
CA VAL A 236 -6.40 11.81 -15.53
C VAL A 236 -5.48 10.90 -14.74
N GLY A 237 -5.30 11.21 -13.45
CA GLY A 237 -4.53 10.39 -12.53
C GLY A 237 -5.17 9.02 -12.31
N ILE A 238 -6.49 8.99 -12.14
CA ILE A 238 -7.26 7.74 -11.99
C ILE A 238 -7.11 6.88 -13.24
N LEU A 239 -7.32 7.47 -14.43
CA LEU A 239 -7.24 6.75 -15.70
C LEU A 239 -5.85 6.18 -15.97
N LEU A 240 -4.79 6.99 -15.78
CA LEU A 240 -3.42 6.54 -15.98
C LEU A 240 -3.04 5.44 -14.97
N SER A 241 -3.39 5.62 -13.69
CA SER A 241 -3.12 4.63 -12.66
C SER A 241 -3.85 3.32 -12.98
N THR A 242 -5.13 3.39 -13.35
CA THR A 242 -5.94 2.23 -13.75
C THR A 242 -5.34 1.50 -14.95
N ALA A 243 -4.88 2.22 -15.98
CA ALA A 243 -4.28 1.60 -17.16
C ALA A 243 -2.99 0.83 -16.83
N ILE A 244 -2.13 1.40 -15.98
CA ILE A 244 -0.91 0.73 -15.52
C ILE A 244 -1.27 -0.47 -14.62
N THR A 245 -2.21 -0.30 -13.70
CA THR A 245 -2.73 -1.38 -12.84
C THR A 245 -3.21 -2.55 -13.69
N LEU A 246 -4.06 -2.31 -14.70
CA LEU A 246 -4.52 -3.36 -15.63
C LEU A 246 -3.37 -4.05 -16.36
N GLY A 247 -2.37 -3.29 -16.83
CA GLY A 247 -1.20 -3.86 -17.49
C GLY A 247 -0.35 -4.76 -16.59
N VAL A 248 -0.30 -4.44 -15.29
CA VAL A 248 0.52 -5.15 -14.30
C VAL A 248 -0.26 -6.29 -13.61
N SER A 249 -1.59 -6.22 -13.52
CA SER A 249 -2.44 -7.21 -12.85
C SER A 249 -2.39 -8.62 -13.45
N TYR A 250 -1.80 -8.79 -14.63
CA TYR A 250 -1.57 -10.10 -15.26
C TYR A 250 -0.24 -10.76 -14.86
N MET A 251 0.62 -10.06 -14.10
CA MET A 251 1.85 -10.62 -13.56
C MET A 251 1.57 -11.47 -12.31
N ASN A 252 2.54 -12.31 -11.93
CA ASN A 252 2.44 -13.07 -10.68
C ASN A 252 2.42 -12.13 -9.47
N PHE A 253 1.56 -12.42 -8.50
CA PHE A 253 1.40 -11.63 -7.27
C PHE A 253 2.72 -11.32 -6.56
N GLN A 254 3.60 -12.32 -6.43
CA GLN A 254 4.91 -12.16 -5.79
C GLN A 254 5.84 -11.21 -6.57
N ASP A 255 5.79 -11.23 -7.90
CA ASP A 255 6.58 -10.34 -8.74
C ASP A 255 6.05 -8.90 -8.63
N ILE A 256 4.72 -8.72 -8.61
CA ILE A 256 4.06 -7.41 -8.40
C ILE A 256 4.53 -6.79 -7.08
N ILE A 257 4.39 -7.53 -5.98
CA ILE A 257 4.75 -7.04 -4.65
C ILE A 257 6.24 -6.73 -4.56
N SER A 258 7.08 -7.63 -5.06
CA SER A 258 8.53 -7.47 -4.98
C SER A 258 9.01 -6.28 -5.80
N SER A 259 8.43 -6.04 -6.99
CA SER A 259 8.69 -4.83 -7.79
C SER A 259 8.18 -3.55 -7.14
N ALA A 260 6.99 -3.56 -6.56
CA ALA A 260 6.47 -2.42 -5.80
C ALA A 260 7.38 -2.07 -4.62
N ASN A 261 7.74 -3.07 -3.82
CA ASN A 261 8.63 -2.94 -2.67
C ASN A 261 10.02 -2.40 -3.07
N PHE A 262 10.58 -2.90 -4.17
CA PHE A 262 11.86 -2.44 -4.68
C PHE A 262 11.84 -0.95 -5.04
N LEU A 263 10.86 -0.51 -5.83
CA LEU A 263 10.73 0.89 -6.25
C LEU A 263 10.40 1.80 -5.07
N TYR A 264 9.54 1.32 -4.15
CA TYR A 264 9.22 2.03 -2.92
C TYR A 264 10.46 2.25 -2.06
N SER A 265 11.32 1.23 -1.92
CA SER A 265 12.59 1.32 -1.19
C SER A 265 13.53 2.37 -1.76
N LEU A 266 13.66 2.46 -3.10
CA LEU A 266 14.42 3.53 -3.74
C LEU A 266 13.85 4.92 -3.44
N GLY A 267 12.52 5.05 -3.49
CA GLY A 267 11.81 6.29 -3.16
C GLY A 267 12.04 6.71 -1.71
N MET A 268 11.90 5.78 -0.76
CA MET A 268 12.09 6.03 0.68
C MET A 268 13.54 6.40 1.03
N LEU A 269 14.53 5.74 0.42
CA LEU A 269 15.94 6.10 0.63
C LEU A 269 16.20 7.55 0.20
N LEU A 270 15.63 7.97 -0.94
CA LEU A 270 15.74 9.35 -1.41
C LEU A 270 14.97 10.33 -0.51
N GLU A 271 13.83 9.91 0.06
CA GLU A 271 13.06 10.69 1.03
C GLU A 271 13.84 10.92 2.32
N PHE A 272 14.42 9.88 2.91
CA PHE A 272 15.27 9.99 4.10
C PHE A 272 16.51 10.84 3.84
N ALA A 273 17.16 10.64 2.68
CA ALA A 273 18.29 11.47 2.27
C ALA A 273 17.88 12.96 2.14
N SER A 274 16.73 13.23 1.52
CA SER A 274 16.19 14.58 1.38
C SER A 274 15.82 15.20 2.73
N PHE A 275 15.23 14.43 3.64
CA PHE A 275 14.90 14.85 4.99
C PHE A 275 16.16 15.30 5.77
N LEU A 276 17.20 14.47 5.78
CA LEU A 276 18.46 14.78 6.46
C LEU A 276 19.18 15.98 5.80
N TRP A 277 19.19 16.01 4.46
CA TRP A 277 19.81 17.10 3.71
C TRP A 277 19.11 18.45 3.96
N LEU A 278 17.77 18.48 3.91
CA LEU A 278 16.99 19.69 4.21
C LEU A 278 17.11 20.10 5.69
N ARG A 279 17.28 19.14 6.61
CA ARG A 279 17.53 19.45 8.03
C ARG A 279 18.86 20.17 8.24
N ARG A 280 19.89 19.84 7.45
CA ARG A 280 21.21 20.46 7.51
C ARG A 280 21.26 21.79 6.73
N LYS A 281 20.72 21.82 5.52
CA LYS A 281 20.85 22.96 4.60
C LYS A 281 19.91 24.12 4.94
N LEU A 282 18.69 23.83 5.41
CA LEU A 282 17.67 24.82 5.73
C LEU A 282 17.18 24.67 7.19
N PRO A 283 18.02 25.01 8.18
CA PRO A 283 17.70 24.82 9.59
C PRO A 283 16.64 25.79 10.12
N GLN A 284 16.55 27.01 9.55
CA GLN A 284 15.64 28.08 9.99
C GLN A 284 14.26 28.04 9.31
N LEU A 285 14.03 27.09 8.40
CA LEU A 285 12.74 26.97 7.73
C LEU A 285 11.65 26.64 8.76
N LYS A 286 10.54 27.39 8.73
CA LYS A 286 9.39 27.15 9.62
C LYS A 286 8.83 25.76 9.31
N ARG A 287 8.83 24.86 10.31
CA ARG A 287 8.35 23.48 10.18
C ARG A 287 7.12 23.30 11.07
N PRO A 288 5.93 23.07 10.50
CA PRO A 288 4.72 22.83 11.30
C PRO A 288 4.87 21.64 12.26
N PHE A 289 5.57 20.59 11.83
CA PHE A 289 5.95 19.47 12.66
C PHE A 289 7.47 19.30 12.66
N ARG A 290 8.07 19.11 13.86
CA ARG A 290 9.51 18.97 14.04
C ARG A 290 9.83 17.79 14.95
N VAL A 291 10.49 16.77 14.39
CA VAL A 291 11.04 15.67 15.20
C VAL A 291 12.03 16.23 16.22
N PRO A 292 11.84 15.96 17.53
CA PRO A 292 12.62 16.55 18.63
C PRO A 292 13.98 15.87 18.81
N MET A 293 14.73 15.69 17.71
CA MET A 293 16.08 15.12 17.73
C MET A 293 17.09 16.01 17.01
N LYS A 294 18.34 15.99 17.52
CA LYS A 294 19.51 16.60 16.85
C LYS A 294 19.92 15.76 15.64
N LEU A 295 20.72 16.36 14.74
CA LEU A 295 21.09 15.73 13.47
C LEU A 295 21.72 14.33 13.62
N PRO A 296 22.64 14.05 14.56
CA PRO A 296 23.18 12.69 14.73
C PRO A 296 22.10 11.66 15.09
N GLY A 297 21.17 12.01 15.98
CA GLY A 297 20.04 11.16 16.32
C GLY A 297 19.11 10.91 15.14
N LEU A 298 18.87 11.92 14.31
CA LEU A 298 18.08 11.76 13.08
C LEU A 298 18.76 10.86 12.06
N VAL A 299 20.09 10.91 11.95
CA VAL A 299 20.86 10.02 11.07
C VAL A 299 20.69 8.57 11.55
N ILE A 300 20.88 8.30 12.84
CA ILE A 300 20.69 6.94 13.41
C ILE A 300 19.26 6.46 13.19
N MET A 301 18.26 7.33 13.45
CA MET A 301 16.85 7.03 13.23
C MET A 301 16.54 6.63 11.78
N CYS A 302 17.16 7.30 10.79
CA CYS A 302 16.96 6.97 9.38
C CYS A 302 17.79 5.77 8.92
N LEU A 303 18.92 5.48 9.58
CA LEU A 303 19.85 4.43 9.17
C LEU A 303 19.27 3.03 9.38
N ILE A 304 18.55 2.79 10.48
CA ILE A 304 17.90 1.51 10.79
C ILE A 304 16.90 1.11 9.68
N PRO A 305 15.86 1.92 9.36
CA PRO A 305 14.95 1.58 8.28
C PRO A 305 15.66 1.57 6.93
N SER A 306 16.63 2.45 6.67
CA SER A 306 17.41 2.43 5.42
C SER A 306 18.15 1.10 5.21
N GLY A 307 18.73 0.52 6.27
CA GLY A 307 19.36 -0.80 6.21
C GLY A 307 18.35 -1.89 5.81
N PHE A 308 17.14 -1.84 6.36
CA PHE A 308 16.06 -2.76 5.97
C PHE A 308 15.61 -2.56 4.52
N LEU A 309 15.49 -1.32 4.05
CA LEU A 309 15.18 -1.02 2.64
C LEU A 309 16.23 -1.59 1.69
N ILE A 310 17.52 -1.47 2.05
CA ILE A 310 18.62 -2.06 1.27
C ILE A 310 18.53 -3.59 1.28
N LEU A 311 18.21 -4.20 2.42
CA LEU A 311 17.99 -5.66 2.49
C LEU A 311 16.90 -6.10 1.52
N ILE A 312 15.75 -5.42 1.50
CA ILE A 312 14.64 -5.72 0.57
C ILE A 312 15.08 -5.60 -0.90
N ILE A 313 15.90 -4.59 -1.21
CA ILE A 313 16.48 -4.42 -2.55
C ILE A 313 17.39 -5.60 -2.91
N VAL A 314 18.25 -6.04 -1.99
CA VAL A 314 19.26 -7.09 -2.22
C VAL A 314 18.64 -8.48 -2.38
N ILE A 315 17.57 -8.79 -1.64
CA ILE A 315 16.90 -10.10 -1.70
C ILE A 315 15.94 -10.22 -2.91
N ALA A 316 15.81 -9.17 -3.74
CA ALA A 316 14.93 -9.18 -4.89
C ALA A 316 15.37 -10.18 -5.97
N THR A 317 14.40 -10.74 -6.71
CA THR A 317 14.69 -11.71 -7.78
C THR A 317 15.22 -11.02 -9.05
N LYS A 318 15.87 -11.78 -9.94
CA LYS A 318 16.35 -11.25 -11.23
C LYS A 318 15.24 -10.62 -12.07
N THR A 319 14.05 -11.22 -12.06
CA THR A 319 12.85 -10.68 -12.73
C THR A 319 12.49 -9.31 -12.15
N VAL A 320 12.50 -9.17 -10.82
CA VAL A 320 12.20 -7.91 -10.14
C VAL A 320 13.23 -6.82 -10.45
N TYR A 321 14.52 -7.17 -10.50
CA TYR A 321 15.56 -6.24 -10.94
C TYR A 321 15.35 -5.76 -12.38
N LEU A 322 15.00 -6.67 -13.29
CA LEU A 322 14.75 -6.34 -14.69
C LEU A 322 13.52 -5.43 -14.83
N VAL A 323 12.40 -5.80 -14.21
CA VAL A 323 11.15 -5.03 -14.25
C VAL A 323 11.35 -3.65 -13.62
N SER A 324 11.87 -3.59 -12.39
CA SER A 324 12.11 -2.32 -11.68
C SER A 324 13.16 -1.45 -12.38
N GLY A 325 14.16 -2.07 -13.01
CA GLY A 325 15.18 -1.40 -13.82
C GLY A 325 14.58 -0.75 -15.06
N LEU A 326 13.80 -1.50 -15.85
CA LEU A 326 13.08 -0.98 -17.01
C LEU A 326 12.13 0.16 -16.63
N MET A 327 11.40 0.02 -15.53
CA MET A 327 10.51 1.05 -15.03
C MET A 327 11.26 2.30 -14.57
N THR A 328 12.44 2.14 -13.96
CA THR A 328 13.30 3.27 -13.58
C THR A 328 13.85 3.98 -14.82
N VAL A 329 14.32 3.24 -15.82
CA VAL A 329 14.77 3.81 -17.10
C VAL A 329 13.61 4.54 -17.79
N GLY A 330 12.42 3.94 -17.81
CA GLY A 330 11.20 4.57 -18.32
C GLY A 330 10.85 5.86 -17.57
N ALA A 331 10.95 5.88 -16.24
CA ALA A 331 10.72 7.07 -15.43
C ALA A 331 11.75 8.19 -15.71
N ILE A 332 13.02 7.83 -15.90
CA ILE A 332 14.08 8.77 -16.29
C ILE A 332 13.81 9.33 -17.68
N GLY A 333 13.49 8.47 -18.65
CA GLY A 333 13.13 8.86 -20.02
C GLY A 333 11.92 9.79 -20.04
N PHE A 334 10.88 9.46 -19.27
CA PHE A 334 9.69 10.29 -19.12
C PHE A 334 10.00 11.66 -18.48
N TYR A 335 10.89 11.72 -17.49
CA TYR A 335 11.35 12.99 -16.92
C TYR A 335 12.04 13.88 -17.97
N PHE A 336 12.95 13.32 -18.77
CA PHE A 336 13.61 14.07 -19.83
C PHE A 336 12.64 14.47 -20.95
N LEU A 337 11.70 13.60 -21.30
CA LEU A 337 10.63 13.90 -22.25
C LEU A 337 9.79 15.09 -21.77
N MET A 338 9.38 15.11 -20.50
CA MET A 338 8.61 16.23 -19.94
C MET A 338 9.42 17.53 -19.92
N LYS A 339 10.71 17.46 -19.60
CA LYS A 339 11.62 18.62 -19.68
C LYS A 339 11.74 19.14 -21.13
N PHE A 340 11.84 18.25 -22.11
CA PHE A 340 11.86 18.59 -23.53
C PHE A 340 10.54 19.24 -23.97
N CYS A 341 9.40 18.65 -23.60
CA CYS A 341 8.07 19.20 -23.88
C CYS A 341 7.88 20.60 -23.27
N LYS A 342 8.40 20.82 -22.06
CA LYS A 342 8.39 22.13 -21.38
C LYS A 342 9.26 23.14 -22.14
N TYR A 343 10.45 22.74 -22.57
CA TYR A 343 11.36 23.59 -23.35
C TYR A 343 10.77 23.97 -24.73
N LYS A 344 10.19 23.00 -25.44
CA LYS A 344 9.54 23.20 -26.74
C LYS A 344 8.14 23.83 -26.64
N LYS A 345 7.64 24.14 -25.44
CA LYS A 345 6.30 24.67 -25.17
C LYS A 345 5.18 23.83 -25.81
N LEU A 346 5.37 22.52 -25.93
CA LEU A 346 4.38 21.60 -26.50
C LEU A 346 3.12 21.49 -25.64
N PHE A 347 3.28 21.64 -24.33
CA PHE A 347 2.19 21.63 -23.36
C PHE A 347 2.29 22.82 -22.41
N LYS A 348 1.15 23.19 -21.83
CA LYS A 348 1.09 24.17 -20.73
C LYS A 348 1.48 23.48 -19.42
N PHE A 349 2.39 24.09 -18.68
CA PHE A 349 2.79 23.67 -17.32
C PHE A 349 2.37 24.76 -16.32
N ASN A 350 2.14 24.40 -15.06
CA ASN A 350 1.95 25.40 -14.00
C ASN A 350 3.29 26.06 -13.68
N ASN A 351 3.25 27.37 -13.38
CA ASN A 351 4.39 28.09 -12.82
C ASN A 351 4.36 27.79 -11.32
N GLY A 352 5.23 26.91 -10.83
CA GLY A 352 5.27 26.44 -9.44
C GLY A 352 5.56 27.51 -8.37
N GLU A 353 5.48 28.80 -8.71
CA GLU A 353 5.70 29.96 -7.83
C GLU A 353 4.41 30.50 -7.18
N LYS A 354 3.21 29.99 -7.54
CA LYS A 354 1.91 30.48 -7.02
C LYS A 354 1.27 29.58 -5.96
N LEU A 355 2.05 28.98 -5.06
CA LEU A 355 1.53 28.18 -3.94
C LEU A 355 1.55 28.89 -2.59
N ASP A 356 1.85 30.20 -2.57
CA ASP A 356 1.64 31.06 -1.40
C ASP A 356 0.39 31.92 -1.64
N ASN A 357 -0.75 31.44 -1.14
CA ASN A 357 -1.87 32.25 -0.63
C ASN A 357 -2.81 31.37 0.20
#